data_AF-A0ABD0N9V6-F1
#
_entry.id   AF-A0ABD0N9V6-F1
#
_cell.length_a   1.000
_cell.length_b   1.000
_cell.length_c   1.000
_cell.angle_alpha   90.00
_cell.angle_beta   90.00
_cell.angle_gamma   90.00
#
_symmetry.space_group_name_H-M   'P 1'
#
loop_
_entity.id
_entity.type
_entity.pdbx_description
1 polymer ?
#
loop_
_entity_poly.entity_id
_entity_poly.type
_entity_poly.pdbx_seq_one_letter_code
_entity_poly.pdbx_strand_id
1 'polypeptide(L)'
;ISYEATNELLSNKVLYPAFFRTIPSDKNQVSAMIQILVRFNWTWIALLGSDNSYGIQGMQSLSQRASLYDLCIAYQAVIPAVTDKTKQYMQDMVKNILKTKVNTIVVFANKRRAAGFFPFVIEQNVTGKVWIGTEDWSVASM
;
A
#
# COMPACT_ATOMS: atom_id res chain seq x y z
N ILE A 1 12.39 11.08 -19.09
CA ILE A 1 10.92 11.06 -18.98
C ILE A 1 10.53 9.65 -18.54
N SER A 2 9.85 9.48 -17.39
CA SER A 2 9.44 8.17 -16.85
C SER A 2 7.98 7.85 -17.20
N TYR A 3 7.68 6.59 -17.45
CA TYR A 3 6.32 6.10 -17.73
C TYR A 3 5.65 5.39 -16.54
N GLU A 4 6.37 5.20 -15.42
CA GLU A 4 5.92 4.34 -14.31
C GLU A 4 6.22 4.92 -12.92
N ALA A 5 7.15 5.88 -12.79
CA ALA A 5 7.54 6.40 -11.47
C ALA A 5 6.52 7.44 -10.93
N THR A 6 5.65 6.98 -10.04
CA THR A 6 4.50 7.74 -9.49
C THR A 6 4.76 8.43 -8.16
N ASN A 7 5.86 8.10 -7.46
CA ASN A 7 6.24 8.70 -6.17
C ASN A 7 6.10 10.24 -6.16
N GLU A 8 5.45 10.78 -5.13
CA GLU A 8 5.17 12.22 -4.98
C GLU A 8 6.44 13.07 -4.94
N LEU A 9 7.52 12.58 -4.32
CA LEU A 9 8.79 13.30 -4.18
C LEU A 9 9.39 13.70 -5.53
N LEU A 10 9.17 12.91 -6.58
CA LEU A 10 9.67 13.17 -7.94
C LEU A 10 9.06 14.43 -8.57
N SER A 11 8.00 14.99 -7.96
CA SER A 11 7.42 16.28 -8.36
C SER A 11 8.22 17.48 -7.85
N ASN A 12 9.13 17.30 -6.89
CA ASN A 12 9.95 18.38 -6.34
C ASN A 12 10.98 18.83 -7.38
N LYS A 13 10.76 19.99 -8.02
CA LYS A 13 11.65 20.54 -9.05
C LYS A 13 12.95 21.13 -8.52
N VAL A 14 13.07 21.37 -7.23
CA VAL A 14 14.34 21.75 -6.60
C VAL A 14 15.26 20.53 -6.52
N LEU A 15 14.72 19.37 -6.10
CA LEU A 15 15.48 18.12 -6.01
C LEU A 15 15.64 17.42 -7.37
N TYR A 16 14.63 17.52 -8.24
CA TYR A 16 14.56 16.81 -9.52
C TYR A 16 14.22 17.75 -10.69
N PRO A 17 15.09 18.74 -11.01
CA PRO A 17 14.80 19.78 -12.00
C PRO A 17 14.52 19.23 -13.40
N ALA A 18 15.21 18.16 -13.80
CA ALA A 18 15.09 17.53 -15.12
C ALA A 18 14.14 16.31 -15.16
N PHE A 19 13.43 16.01 -14.06
CA PHE A 19 12.53 14.86 -14.03
C PHE A 19 11.16 15.20 -14.62
N PHE A 20 10.69 14.34 -15.54
CA PHE A 20 9.37 14.42 -16.16
C PHE A 20 8.78 13.02 -16.22
N ARG A 21 7.44 12.93 -16.20
CA ARG A 21 6.72 11.66 -16.29
C ARG A 21 5.42 11.78 -17.08
N THR A 22 4.98 10.69 -17.68
CA THR A 22 3.72 10.55 -18.43
C THR A 22 2.63 9.85 -17.62
N ILE A 23 2.85 9.64 -16.33
CA ILE A 23 1.94 9.01 -15.37
C ILE A 23 1.68 10.00 -14.22
N PRO A 24 0.47 10.06 -13.63
CA PRO A 24 0.19 10.97 -12.53
C PRO A 24 0.99 10.65 -11.25
N SER A 25 0.99 11.61 -10.32
CA SER A 25 1.58 11.43 -8.99
C SER A 25 0.71 10.58 -8.07
N ASP A 26 1.34 9.84 -7.16
CA ASP A 26 0.70 9.14 -6.04
C ASP A 26 -0.15 10.05 -5.14
N LYS A 27 0.13 11.35 -5.09
CA LYS A 27 -0.74 12.34 -4.42
C LYS A 27 -2.21 12.20 -4.83
N ASN A 28 -2.46 11.94 -6.12
CA ASN A 28 -3.80 11.78 -6.65
C ASN A 28 -4.39 10.43 -6.25
N GLN A 29 -3.59 9.36 -6.32
CA GLN A 29 -4.01 8.03 -5.91
C GLN A 29 -4.34 7.96 -4.41
N VAL A 30 -3.49 8.51 -3.55
CA VAL A 30 -3.74 8.62 -2.11
C VAL A 30 -5.03 9.41 -1.87
N SER A 31 -5.26 10.51 -2.58
CA SER A 31 -6.53 11.25 -2.51
C SER A 31 -7.74 10.36 -2.83
N ALA A 32 -7.65 9.56 -3.88
CA ALA A 32 -8.73 8.67 -4.30
C ALA A 32 -8.97 7.55 -3.27
N MET A 33 -7.90 6.93 -2.75
CA MET A 33 -8.01 5.90 -1.70
C MET A 33 -8.71 6.45 -0.45
N ILE A 34 -8.32 7.64 0.02
CA ILE A 34 -8.98 8.30 1.16
C ILE A 34 -10.46 8.55 0.88
N GLN A 35 -10.80 9.05 -0.31
CA GLN A 35 -12.21 9.27 -0.68
C GLN A 35 -13.02 7.97 -0.71
N ILE A 36 -12.44 6.87 -1.18
CA ILE A 36 -13.08 5.54 -1.13
C ILE A 36 -13.32 5.14 0.33
N LEU A 37 -12.31 5.21 1.19
CA LEU A 37 -12.43 4.86 2.62
C LEU A 37 -13.53 5.67 3.30
N VAL A 38 -13.56 7.00 3.08
CA VAL A 38 -14.58 7.90 3.63
C VAL A 38 -15.97 7.57 3.07
N ARG A 39 -16.09 7.35 1.75
CA ARG A 39 -17.37 7.05 1.09
C ARG A 39 -18.05 5.81 1.64
N PHE A 40 -17.28 4.79 2.00
CA PHE A 40 -17.78 3.53 2.58
C PHE A 40 -17.74 3.50 4.12
N ASN A 41 -17.39 4.62 4.76
CA ASN A 41 -17.25 4.73 6.21
C ASN A 41 -16.28 3.69 6.83
N TRP A 42 -15.21 3.36 6.10
CA TRP A 42 -14.15 2.45 6.55
C TRP A 42 -13.10 3.22 7.34
N THR A 43 -13.38 3.46 8.62
CA THR A 43 -12.53 4.26 9.52
C THR A 43 -11.44 3.46 10.23
N TRP A 44 -11.43 2.13 10.10
CA TRP A 44 -10.50 1.23 10.79
C TRP A 44 -9.80 0.30 9.79
N ILE A 45 -8.56 0.61 9.42
CA ILE A 45 -7.84 -0.06 8.33
C ILE A 45 -6.50 -0.66 8.75
N ALA A 46 -6.00 -1.62 7.99
CA ALA A 46 -4.57 -1.92 7.95
C ALA A 46 -3.91 -1.27 6.72
N LEU A 47 -2.65 -0.87 6.87
CA LEU A 47 -1.84 -0.27 5.82
C LEU A 47 -0.55 -1.07 5.62
N LEU A 48 -0.38 -1.63 4.44
CA LEU A 48 0.82 -2.34 4.04
C LEU A 48 1.53 -1.58 2.92
N GLY A 49 2.85 -1.71 2.81
CA GLY A 49 3.56 -1.18 1.65
C GLY A 49 4.89 -1.86 1.38
N SER A 50 5.42 -1.71 0.18
CA SER A 50 6.71 -2.31 -0.19
C SER A 50 7.89 -1.66 0.53
N ASP A 51 8.94 -2.44 0.78
CA ASP A 51 10.22 -2.03 1.40
C ASP A 51 11.11 -1.08 0.56
N ASN A 52 10.51 -0.35 -0.38
CA ASN A 52 11.20 0.61 -1.26
C ASN A 52 10.60 2.01 -1.10
N SER A 53 11.21 3.00 -1.76
CA SER A 53 10.78 4.40 -1.65
C SER A 53 9.33 4.63 -2.12
N TYR A 54 8.84 3.89 -3.12
CA TYR A 54 7.45 3.95 -3.57
C TYR A 54 6.48 3.55 -2.45
N GLY A 55 6.67 2.36 -1.87
CA GLY A 55 5.79 1.86 -0.80
C GLY A 55 5.87 2.70 0.47
N ILE A 56 7.07 3.02 0.93
CA ILE A 56 7.26 3.79 2.16
C ILE A 56 6.69 5.21 2.05
N GLN A 57 6.95 5.92 0.93
CA GLN A 57 6.41 7.27 0.74
C GLN A 57 4.89 7.26 0.54
N GLY A 58 4.36 6.28 -0.20
CA GLY A 58 2.92 6.10 -0.35
C GLY A 58 2.22 5.86 0.98
N MET A 59 2.77 4.99 1.83
CA MET A 59 2.27 4.78 3.19
C MET A 59 2.32 6.07 4.02
N GLN A 60 3.41 6.82 3.98
CA GLN A 60 3.53 8.08 4.72
C GLN A 60 2.50 9.11 4.26
N SER A 61 2.34 9.30 2.95
CA SER A 61 1.36 10.22 2.37
C SER A 61 -0.08 9.80 2.74
N LEU A 62 -0.38 8.50 2.69
CA LEU A 62 -1.69 7.99 3.11
C LEU A 62 -1.94 8.19 4.60
N SER A 63 -0.98 7.87 5.47
CA SER A 63 -1.13 8.06 6.92
C SER A 63 -1.34 9.52 7.30
N GLN A 64 -0.59 10.44 6.69
CA GLN A 64 -0.75 11.89 6.90
C GLN A 64 -2.11 12.39 6.44
N ARG A 65 -2.64 11.84 5.35
CA ARG A 65 -3.94 12.25 4.84
C ARG A 65 -5.08 11.60 5.62
N ALA A 66 -4.93 10.35 6.03
CA ALA A 66 -5.91 9.60 6.81
C ALA A 66 -6.27 10.31 8.13
N SER A 67 -5.29 10.90 8.82
CA SER A 67 -5.53 11.64 10.06
C SER A 67 -6.40 12.89 9.89
N LEU A 68 -6.54 13.41 8.66
CA LEU A 68 -7.40 14.56 8.36
C LEU A 68 -8.88 14.17 8.13
N TYR A 69 -9.19 12.87 8.07
CA TYR A 69 -10.53 12.35 7.76
C TYR A 69 -11.01 11.33 8.82
N ASP A 70 -10.50 11.43 10.06
CA ASP A 70 -10.86 10.54 11.17
C ASP A 70 -10.68 9.04 10.86
N LEU A 71 -9.73 8.72 9.98
CA LEU A 71 -9.36 7.34 9.64
C LEU A 71 -8.22 6.89 10.57
N CYS A 72 -8.39 5.73 11.20
CA CYS A 72 -7.38 5.12 12.05
C CYS A 72 -6.72 3.92 11.36
N ILE A 73 -5.39 3.90 11.42
CA ILE A 73 -4.57 2.80 10.93
C ILE A 73 -4.25 1.88 12.12
N ALA A 74 -4.98 0.77 12.20
CA ALA A 74 -4.90 -0.20 13.30
C ALA A 74 -3.63 -1.05 13.25
N TYR A 75 -3.10 -1.25 12.04
CA TYR A 75 -1.91 -2.03 11.77
C TYR A 75 -1.16 -1.45 10.60
N GLN A 76 0.15 -1.34 10.74
CA GLN A 76 1.04 -0.89 9.68
C GLN A 76 2.21 -1.85 9.55
N ALA A 77 2.52 -2.31 8.33
CA ALA A 77 3.67 -3.17 8.09
C ALA A 77 4.27 -2.98 6.69
N VAL A 78 5.54 -3.38 6.57
CA VAL A 78 6.31 -3.28 5.33
C VAL A 78 6.50 -4.68 4.76
N ILE A 79 6.19 -4.87 3.48
CA ILE A 79 6.31 -6.12 2.74
C ILE A 79 7.76 -6.23 2.20
N PRO A 80 8.61 -7.12 2.75
CA PRO A 80 9.97 -7.32 2.25
C PRO A 80 10.01 -8.18 0.99
N ALA A 81 11.21 -8.40 0.45
CA ALA A 81 11.44 -9.50 -0.48
C ALA A 81 11.12 -10.85 0.14
N VAL A 82 10.52 -11.75 -0.65
CA VAL A 82 10.32 -13.13 -0.25
C VAL A 82 11.67 -13.86 -0.31
N THR A 83 12.11 -14.33 0.85
CA THR A 83 13.32 -15.11 1.09
C THR A 83 13.03 -16.09 2.22
N ASP A 84 13.87 -17.10 2.44
CA ASP A 84 13.65 -18.04 3.56
C ASP A 84 13.66 -17.34 4.93
N LYS A 85 14.42 -16.25 5.06
CA LYS A 85 14.48 -15.45 6.29
C LYS A 85 13.23 -14.61 6.56
N THR A 86 12.45 -14.29 5.51
CA THR A 86 11.29 -13.38 5.60
C THR A 86 9.95 -14.12 5.55
N LYS A 87 9.93 -15.43 5.24
CA LYS A 87 8.71 -16.25 5.24
C LYS A 87 7.94 -16.18 6.56
N GLN A 88 8.64 -16.36 7.68
CA GLN A 88 8.01 -16.30 9.01
C GLN A 88 7.40 -14.92 9.28
N TYR A 89 8.12 -13.86 8.92
CA TYR A 89 7.64 -12.49 9.05
C TYR A 89 6.37 -12.23 8.21
N MET A 90 6.31 -12.73 6.96
CA MET A 90 5.11 -12.62 6.12
C MET A 90 3.92 -13.35 6.74
N GLN A 91 4.14 -14.57 7.26
CA GLN A 91 3.08 -15.32 7.93
C GLN A 91 2.57 -14.58 9.17
N ASP A 92 3.47 -14.03 9.98
CA ASP A 92 3.10 -13.30 11.20
C ASP A 92 2.45 -11.96 10.88
N MET A 93 2.82 -11.31 9.78
CA MET A 93 2.13 -10.12 9.27
C MET A 93 0.65 -10.41 9.02
N VAL A 94 0.33 -11.50 8.29
CA VAL A 94 -1.06 -11.90 8.04
C VAL A 94 -1.80 -12.20 9.35
N LYS A 95 -1.18 -12.95 10.28
CA LYS A 95 -1.77 -13.23 11.60
C LYS A 95 -2.06 -11.94 12.39
N ASN A 96 -1.14 -10.97 12.35
CA ASN A 96 -1.30 -9.71 13.06
C ASN A 96 -2.41 -8.85 12.45
N ILE A 97 -2.57 -8.83 11.12
CA ILE A 97 -3.73 -8.20 10.46
C ILE A 97 -5.04 -8.85 10.93
N LEU A 98 -5.09 -10.18 11.04
CA LEU A 98 -6.30 -10.87 11.51
C LEU A 98 -6.63 -10.54 12.97
N LYS A 99 -5.62 -10.38 13.83
CA LYS A 99 -5.80 -10.00 15.25
C LYS A 99 -6.43 -8.61 15.42
N THR A 100 -6.16 -7.66 14.51
CA THR A 100 -6.74 -6.30 14.60
C THR A 100 -8.21 -6.23 14.20
N LYS A 101 -8.76 -7.32 13.63
CA LYS A 101 -10.15 -7.41 13.15
C LYS A 101 -10.53 -6.34 12.13
N VAL A 102 -9.55 -5.71 11.46
CA VAL A 102 -9.82 -4.82 10.33
C VAL A 102 -10.48 -5.58 9.20
N ASN A 103 -11.43 -4.95 8.51
CA ASN A 103 -12.04 -5.51 7.31
C ASN A 103 -11.43 -4.96 6.01
N THR A 104 -10.80 -3.79 6.10
CA THR A 104 -10.23 -3.09 4.95
C THR A 104 -8.72 -2.99 5.09
N ILE A 105 -7.99 -3.40 4.05
CA ILE A 105 -6.53 -3.38 4.01
C ILE A 105 -6.08 -2.63 2.76
N VAL A 106 -5.33 -1.54 2.96
CA VAL A 106 -4.70 -0.80 1.88
C VAL A 106 -3.29 -1.35 1.66
N VAL A 107 -2.93 -1.67 0.42
CA VAL A 107 -1.61 -2.24 0.07
C VAL A 107 -0.93 -1.34 -0.97
N PHE A 108 -0.03 -0.50 -0.47
CA PHE A 108 0.79 0.42 -1.25
C PHE A 108 2.12 -0.22 -1.64
N ALA A 109 2.08 -1.15 -2.59
CA ALA A 109 3.23 -1.98 -2.94
C ALA A 109 3.40 -2.10 -4.44
N ASN A 110 4.62 -2.42 -4.88
CA ASN A 110 4.82 -2.81 -6.27
C ASN A 110 4.32 -4.24 -6.56
N LYS A 111 4.12 -4.56 -7.84
CA LYS A 111 3.66 -5.88 -8.30
C LYS A 111 4.47 -7.02 -7.71
N ARG A 112 5.80 -6.91 -7.68
CA ARG A 112 6.69 -7.99 -7.19
C ARG A 112 6.48 -8.29 -5.70
N ARG A 113 6.28 -7.25 -4.88
CA ARG A 113 6.04 -7.39 -3.44
C ARG A 113 4.64 -7.89 -3.16
N ALA A 114 3.63 -7.36 -3.85
CA ALA A 114 2.25 -7.83 -3.75
C ALA A 114 2.15 -9.33 -4.12
N ALA A 115 2.67 -9.72 -5.29
CA ALA A 115 2.66 -11.12 -5.74
C ALA A 115 3.41 -12.07 -4.80
N GLY A 116 4.44 -11.58 -4.09
CA GLY A 116 5.14 -12.35 -3.06
C GLY A 116 4.38 -12.46 -1.73
N PHE A 117 3.51 -11.50 -1.40
CA PHE A 117 2.77 -11.47 -0.15
C PHE A 117 1.45 -12.25 -0.18
N PHE A 118 0.68 -12.13 -1.27
CA PHE A 118 -0.64 -12.76 -1.36
C PHE A 118 -0.67 -14.30 -1.22
N PRO A 119 0.36 -15.07 -1.61
CA PRO A 119 0.42 -16.50 -1.30
C PRO A 119 0.26 -16.80 0.20
N PHE A 120 0.86 -16.01 1.08
CA PHE A 120 0.72 -16.18 2.54
C PHE A 120 -0.68 -15.85 3.06
N VAL A 121 -1.40 -14.96 2.37
CA VAL A 121 -2.81 -14.63 2.66
C VAL A 121 -3.71 -15.82 2.28
N ILE A 122 -3.45 -16.42 1.12
CA ILE A 122 -4.17 -17.59 0.61
C ILE A 122 -3.90 -18.82 1.49
N GLU A 123 -2.64 -19.09 1.83
CA GLU A 123 -2.23 -20.20 2.71
C GLU A 123 -2.93 -20.17 4.08
N GLN A 124 -3.26 -18.97 4.59
CA GLN A 124 -3.95 -18.77 5.86
C GLN A 124 -5.47 -18.68 5.73
N ASN A 125 -6.04 -18.98 4.56
CA ASN A 125 -7.48 -18.97 4.30
C ASN A 125 -8.16 -17.65 4.71
N VAL A 126 -7.51 -16.51 4.47
CA VAL A 126 -8.07 -15.20 4.80
C VAL A 126 -9.25 -14.91 3.87
N THR A 127 -10.43 -14.72 4.47
CA THR A 127 -11.68 -14.42 3.77
C THR A 127 -12.39 -13.21 4.40
N GLY A 128 -13.39 -12.66 3.71
CA GLY A 128 -14.20 -11.55 4.23
C GLY A 128 -13.45 -10.22 4.40
N LYS A 129 -12.39 -10.00 3.62
CA LYS A 129 -11.60 -8.77 3.62
C LYS A 129 -11.75 -8.01 2.31
N VAL A 130 -11.62 -6.69 2.38
CA VAL A 130 -11.53 -5.78 1.23
C VAL A 130 -10.09 -5.31 1.10
N TRP A 131 -9.48 -5.57 -0.06
CA TRP A 131 -8.12 -5.17 -0.38
C TRP A 131 -8.15 -3.98 -1.34
N ILE A 132 -7.52 -2.87 -0.95
CA ILE A 132 -7.39 -1.67 -1.78
C ILE A 132 -5.96 -1.61 -2.28
N GLY A 133 -5.77 -1.87 -3.57
CA GLY A 133 -4.46 -1.90 -4.23
C GLY A 133 -4.11 -0.64 -4.98
N THR A 134 -2.81 -0.45 -5.20
CA THR A 134 -2.27 0.60 -6.06
C THR A 134 -2.32 0.20 -7.54
N GLU A 135 -2.02 1.15 -8.42
CA GLU A 135 -1.99 1.01 -9.87
C GLU A 135 -1.00 -0.08 -10.33
N ASP A 136 0.10 -0.25 -9.60
CA ASP A 136 1.19 -1.16 -9.95
C ASP A 136 0.74 -2.64 -9.95
N TRP A 137 -0.14 -3.03 -9.02
CA TRP A 137 -0.51 -4.44 -8.84
C TRP A 137 -2.01 -4.76 -8.96
N SER A 138 -2.90 -3.77 -8.84
CA SER A 138 -4.37 -4.01 -8.82
C SER A 138 -4.94 -4.59 -10.12
N VAL A 139 -4.31 -4.32 -11.26
CA VAL A 139 -4.67 -4.85 -12.59
C VAL A 139 -3.66 -5.86 -13.12
N ALA A 140 -2.65 -6.20 -12.33
CA ALA A 140 -1.63 -7.13 -12.73
C ALA A 140 -2.20 -8.57 -12.75
N SER A 141 -1.88 -9.33 -13.79
CA SER A 141 -1.97 -10.79 -13.71
C SER A 141 -0.96 -11.27 -12.67
N MET A 142 -1.48 -11.82 -11.56
CA MET A 142 -0.71 -12.46 -10.49
C MET A 142 -0.54 -13.94 -10.78
#